data_AF-A0A178GQH5-F1
#
_entry.id   AF-A0A178GQH5-F1
#
_cell.length_a   1.000
_cell.length_b   1.000
_cell.length_c   1.000
_cell.angle_alpha   90.00
_cell.angle_beta   90.00
_cell.angle_gamma   90.00
#
_symmetry.space_group_name_H-M   'P 1'
#
loop_
_entity.id
_entity.type
_entity.pdbx_description
1 polymer ?
#
loop_
_entity_poly.entity_id
_entity_poly.type
_entity_poly.pdbx_seq_one_letter_code
_entity_poly.pdbx_strand_id
1 'polypeptide(L)'
;MKFREENSNITLDGQCESVQIVGKNNTFIIANTQSLQVSGTKNTVYVKQAKTVQLAGTGNKLHTDHTNSMAVAGMRNSVKANTVNKIQVAGMLSKIDINTLGSINLAGLGLRAEYQQSVDSTQPIQFHNSGVFNKAEQIIQ
;
A
#
# COMPACT_ATOMS: atom_id res chain seq x y z
N MET A 1 17.86 -6.26 0.73
CA MET A 1 18.55 -4.96 0.89
C MET A 1 17.85 -4.14 1.95
N LYS A 2 18.61 -3.40 2.76
CA LYS A 2 18.07 -2.57 3.83
C LYS A 2 18.66 -1.16 3.75
N PHE A 3 17.79 -0.17 3.80
CA PHE A 3 18.12 1.25 3.75
C PHE A 3 17.64 1.92 5.04
N ARG A 4 18.53 2.69 5.67
CA ARG A 4 18.22 3.50 6.85
C ARG A 4 18.64 4.92 6.54
N GLU A 5 17.75 5.65 5.89
CA GLU A 5 18.09 6.92 5.24
C GLU A 5 17.20 8.06 5.72
N GLU A 6 17.68 9.28 5.54
CA GLU A 6 16.87 10.48 5.67
C GLU A 6 17.07 11.40 4.46
N ASN A 7 15.97 11.96 3.95
CA ASN A 7 15.96 12.91 2.83
C ASN A 7 16.70 12.40 1.56
N SER A 8 16.65 11.10 1.30
CA SER A 8 17.36 10.48 0.20
C SER A 8 16.47 10.13 -0.99
N ASN A 9 17.03 10.12 -2.19
CA ASN A 9 16.37 9.64 -3.41
C ASN A 9 17.18 8.48 -3.98
N ILE A 10 16.58 7.27 -4.01
CA ILE A 10 17.28 6.04 -4.38
C ILE A 10 16.50 5.32 -5.47
N THR A 11 17.21 4.83 -6.49
CA THR A 11 16.65 4.00 -7.56
C THR A 11 17.25 2.60 -7.48
N LEU A 12 16.40 1.58 -7.47
CA LEU A 12 16.76 0.17 -7.47
C LEU A 12 16.26 -0.45 -8.77
N ASP A 13 17.17 -0.59 -9.73
CA ASP A 13 16.89 -1.23 -11.01
C ASP A 13 17.01 -2.76 -10.90
N GLY A 14 16.20 -3.46 -11.70
CA GLY A 14 16.19 -4.91 -11.76
C GLY A 14 15.28 -5.61 -10.75
N GLN A 15 15.52 -6.90 -10.55
CA GLN A 15 14.73 -7.75 -9.64
C GLN A 15 15.39 -7.79 -8.27
N CYS A 16 14.68 -7.28 -7.26
CA CYS A 16 15.08 -7.39 -5.87
C CYS A 16 14.39 -8.59 -5.22
N GLU A 17 15.07 -9.32 -4.35
CA GLU A 17 14.38 -10.31 -3.53
C GLU A 17 13.59 -9.61 -2.40
N SER A 18 14.26 -8.74 -1.64
CA SER A 18 13.65 -8.02 -0.54
C SER A 18 14.24 -6.61 -0.42
N VAL A 19 13.38 -5.63 -0.15
CA VAL A 19 13.75 -4.24 0.09
C VAL A 19 13.10 -3.77 1.39
N GLN A 20 13.93 -3.36 2.35
CA GLN A 20 13.50 -2.74 3.60
C GLN A 20 13.94 -1.27 3.61
N ILE A 21 12.99 -0.36 3.73
CA ILE A 21 13.20 1.09 3.82
C ILE A 21 12.77 1.54 5.20
N VAL A 22 13.68 2.17 5.93
CA VAL A 22 13.41 2.76 7.23
C VAL A 22 13.95 4.19 7.24
N GLY A 23 13.20 5.11 7.81
CA GLY A 23 13.67 6.48 8.04
C GLY A 23 12.63 7.51 7.63
N LYS A 24 13.11 8.67 7.17
CA LYS A 24 12.24 9.83 7.00
C LYS A 24 12.47 10.57 5.68
N ASN A 25 11.37 11.00 5.06
CA ASN A 25 11.39 11.86 3.86
C ASN A 25 12.19 11.27 2.68
N ASN A 26 12.23 9.95 2.52
CA ASN A 26 12.93 9.35 1.39
C ASN A 26 12.01 9.16 0.19
N THR A 27 12.59 9.14 -1.01
CA THR A 27 11.93 8.68 -2.24
C THR A 27 12.66 7.44 -2.77
N PHE A 28 11.92 6.37 -3.01
CA PHE A 28 12.46 5.17 -3.65
C PHE A 28 11.73 4.88 -4.95
N ILE A 29 12.48 4.54 -6.00
CA ILE A 29 11.97 3.99 -7.25
C ILE A 29 12.53 2.57 -7.36
N ILE A 30 11.64 1.58 -7.41
CA ILE A 30 12.01 0.16 -7.39
C ILE A 30 11.37 -0.49 -8.61
N ALA A 31 12.17 -1.13 -9.47
CA ALA A 31 11.62 -1.83 -10.61
C ALA A 31 10.71 -2.98 -10.15
N ASN A 32 11.26 -3.99 -9.48
CA ASN A 32 10.49 -5.13 -8.97
C ASN A 32 11.08 -5.67 -7.68
N THR A 33 10.22 -6.20 -6.80
CA THR A 33 10.67 -6.92 -5.59
C THR A 33 9.74 -8.06 -5.20
N GLN A 34 10.23 -9.11 -4.53
CA GLN A 34 9.32 -10.09 -3.93
C GLN A 34 8.71 -9.54 -2.63
N SER A 35 9.50 -8.82 -1.84
CA SER A 35 9.04 -8.23 -0.59
C SER A 35 9.48 -6.77 -0.46
N LEU A 36 8.51 -5.89 -0.17
CA LEU A 36 8.75 -4.50 0.15
C LEU A 36 8.27 -4.21 1.57
N GLN A 37 9.17 -3.71 2.41
CA GLN A 37 8.82 -3.17 3.73
C GLN A 37 9.24 -1.71 3.80
N VAL A 38 8.31 -0.83 4.14
CA VAL A 38 8.53 0.60 4.31
C VAL A 38 8.07 0.98 5.71
N SER A 39 8.94 1.60 6.50
CA SER A 39 8.61 2.11 7.82
C SER A 39 9.24 3.48 8.09
N GLY A 40 8.71 4.17 9.11
CA GLY A 40 9.13 5.53 9.45
C GLY A 40 8.13 6.57 8.97
N THR A 41 8.62 7.74 8.54
CA THR A 41 7.77 8.91 8.35
C THR A 41 7.94 9.55 6.97
N LYS A 42 6.85 9.82 6.25
CA LYS A 42 6.84 10.59 4.99
C LYS A 42 7.75 10.02 3.88
N ASN A 43 7.97 8.71 3.85
CA ASN A 43 8.64 8.08 2.71
C ASN A 43 7.66 7.97 1.53
N THR A 44 8.15 8.15 0.31
CA THR A 44 7.41 7.93 -0.94
C THR A 44 8.08 6.81 -1.71
N VAL A 45 7.32 5.78 -2.08
CA VAL A 45 7.86 4.63 -2.81
C VAL A 45 7.04 4.39 -4.07
N TYR A 46 7.74 4.29 -5.20
CA TYR A 46 7.22 3.83 -6.48
C TYR A 46 7.80 2.45 -6.73
N VAL A 47 6.95 1.44 -6.86
CA VAL A 47 7.39 0.07 -7.18
C VAL A 47 6.51 -0.48 -8.29
N LYS A 48 7.05 -1.03 -9.38
CA LYS A 48 6.15 -1.59 -10.42
C LYS A 48 5.42 -2.80 -9.87
N GLN A 49 6.18 -3.81 -9.42
CA GLN A 49 5.60 -5.03 -8.90
C GLN A 49 6.24 -5.41 -7.56
N ALA A 50 5.38 -5.75 -6.60
CA ALA A 50 5.78 -6.31 -5.32
C ALA A 50 4.88 -7.48 -4.95
N LYS A 51 5.41 -8.69 -4.77
CA LYS A 51 4.54 -9.82 -4.36
C LYS A 51 3.90 -9.57 -3.00
N THR A 52 4.67 -9.02 -2.06
CA THR A 52 4.20 -8.62 -0.73
C THR A 52 4.65 -7.21 -0.39
N VAL A 53 3.77 -6.45 0.28
CA VAL A 53 4.04 -5.09 0.73
C VAL A 53 3.65 -4.92 2.19
N GLN A 54 4.52 -4.29 2.97
CA GLN A 54 4.24 -3.78 4.31
C GLN A 54 4.55 -2.28 4.35
N LEU A 55 3.53 -1.45 4.53
CA LEU A 55 3.64 0.01 4.65
C LEU A 55 3.25 0.41 6.07
N ALA A 56 4.24 0.71 6.91
CA ALA A 56 4.02 1.03 8.33
C ALA A 56 4.51 2.45 8.68
N GLY A 57 3.93 3.06 9.72
CA GLY A 57 4.37 4.37 10.24
C GLY A 57 3.45 5.50 9.83
N THR A 58 4.01 6.69 9.60
CA THR A 58 3.21 7.93 9.48
C THR A 58 3.45 8.66 8.18
N GLY A 59 2.38 8.94 7.43
CA GLY A 59 2.45 9.81 6.26
C GLY A 59 3.20 9.21 5.06
N ASN A 60 3.43 7.90 5.04
CA ASN A 60 4.13 7.25 3.92
C ASN A 60 3.19 7.12 2.72
N LYS A 61 3.77 7.19 1.52
CA LYS A 61 3.07 7.09 0.24
C LYS A 61 3.61 5.93 -0.56
N LEU A 62 2.72 5.12 -1.11
CA LEU A 62 3.08 4.01 -1.99
C LEU A 62 2.31 4.12 -3.31
N HIS A 63 3.04 3.95 -4.40
CA HIS A 63 2.53 3.78 -5.74
C HIS A 63 2.98 2.41 -6.27
N THR A 64 2.04 1.55 -6.66
CA THR A 64 2.38 0.22 -7.21
C THR A 64 1.49 -0.23 -8.35
N ASP A 65 2.03 -0.89 -9.37
CA ASP A 65 1.17 -1.45 -10.42
C ASP A 65 0.48 -2.72 -9.90
N HIS A 66 1.23 -3.65 -9.32
CA HIS A 66 0.67 -4.92 -8.89
C HIS A 66 1.22 -5.42 -7.55
N THR A 67 0.33 -5.89 -6.69
CA THR A 67 0.70 -6.71 -5.53
C THR A 67 -0.32 -7.78 -5.17
N ASN A 68 0.16 -8.91 -4.67
CA ASN A 68 -0.71 -9.99 -4.21
C ASN A 68 -1.23 -9.73 -2.80
N SER A 69 -0.38 -9.21 -1.92
CA SER A 69 -0.74 -8.97 -0.52
C SER A 69 -0.10 -7.71 0.01
N MET A 70 -0.94 -6.84 0.58
CA MET A 70 -0.51 -5.59 1.18
C MET A 70 -1.02 -5.46 2.62
N ALA A 71 -0.15 -5.02 3.52
CA ALA A 71 -0.50 -4.57 4.85
C ALA A 71 -0.12 -3.09 5.00
N VAL A 72 -1.08 -2.25 5.39
CA VAL A 72 -0.89 -0.83 5.67
C VAL A 72 -1.19 -0.60 7.15
N ALA A 73 -0.26 -0.03 7.89
CA ALA A 73 -0.40 0.21 9.33
C ALA A 73 0.08 1.60 9.74
N GLY A 74 -0.62 2.22 10.69
CA GLY A 74 -0.22 3.51 11.27
C GLY A 74 -1.12 4.65 10.84
N MET A 75 -0.55 5.86 10.67
CA MET A 75 -1.35 7.08 10.54
C MET A 75 -1.11 7.79 9.21
N ARG A 76 -2.19 8.21 8.54
CA ARG A 76 -2.13 9.09 7.35
C ARG A 76 -1.27 8.52 6.20
N ASN A 77 -1.20 7.20 6.08
CA ASN A 77 -0.54 6.60 4.93
C ASN A 77 -1.43 6.71 3.69
N SER A 78 -0.82 6.75 2.51
CA SER A 78 -1.53 6.78 1.23
C SER A 78 -1.03 5.69 0.31
N VAL A 79 -1.96 4.96 -0.31
CA VAL A 79 -1.66 3.95 -1.32
C VAL A 79 -2.41 4.31 -2.59
N LYS A 80 -1.70 4.25 -3.72
CA LYS A 80 -2.27 4.19 -5.07
C LYS A 80 -1.80 2.91 -5.73
N ALA A 81 -2.71 2.07 -6.20
CA ALA A 81 -2.34 0.84 -6.89
C ALA A 81 -3.25 0.51 -8.08
N ASN A 82 -2.70 -0.15 -9.11
CA ASN A 82 -3.54 -0.67 -10.18
C ASN A 82 -4.23 -1.97 -9.76
N THR A 83 -3.50 -2.94 -9.20
CA THR A 83 -4.09 -4.22 -8.78
C THR A 83 -3.58 -4.67 -7.42
N VAL A 84 -4.52 -5.02 -6.53
CA VAL A 84 -4.24 -5.60 -5.21
C VAL A 84 -5.19 -6.77 -4.93
N ASN A 85 -4.67 -7.98 -4.79
CA ASN A 85 -5.54 -9.14 -4.54
C ASN A 85 -6.08 -9.14 -3.09
N LYS A 86 -5.24 -8.77 -2.13
CA LYS A 86 -5.61 -8.68 -0.72
C LYS A 86 -4.91 -7.53 -0.02
N ILE A 87 -5.69 -6.69 0.68
CA ILE A 87 -5.15 -5.64 1.53
C ILE A 87 -5.74 -5.67 2.93
N GLN A 88 -4.89 -5.47 3.93
CA GLN A 88 -5.29 -5.15 5.29
C GLN A 88 -4.80 -3.74 5.62
N VAL A 89 -5.69 -2.92 6.14
CA VAL A 89 -5.42 -1.54 6.54
C VAL A 89 -5.76 -1.39 8.01
N ALA A 90 -4.77 -1.04 8.80
CA ALA A 90 -4.90 -0.80 10.22
C ALA A 90 -4.40 0.59 10.62
N GLY A 91 -5.01 1.17 11.65
CA GLY A 91 -4.60 2.46 12.20
C GLY A 91 -5.58 3.58 11.88
N MET A 92 -5.09 4.74 11.44
CA MET A 92 -5.91 5.96 11.41
C MET A 92 -5.70 6.81 10.17
N LEU A 93 -6.80 7.35 9.63
CA LEU A 93 -6.80 8.41 8.61
C LEU A 93 -5.97 8.10 7.34
N SER A 94 -5.82 6.83 7.00
CA SER A 94 -5.11 6.41 5.77
C SER A 94 -6.06 6.41 4.58
N LYS A 95 -5.54 6.77 3.40
CA LYS A 95 -6.28 6.78 2.13
C LYS A 95 -5.74 5.71 1.19
N ILE A 96 -6.62 4.87 0.67
CA ILE A 96 -6.32 3.78 -0.25
C ILE A 96 -7.11 4.02 -1.54
N ASP A 97 -6.43 3.93 -2.68
CA ASP A 97 -6.99 4.12 -4.02
C ASP A 97 -6.46 2.97 -4.90
N ILE A 98 -7.35 2.05 -5.29
CA ILE A 98 -6.98 0.79 -5.96
C ILE A 98 -7.89 0.55 -7.15
N ASN A 99 -7.39 0.48 -8.38
CA ASN A 99 -8.27 0.24 -9.53
C ASN A 99 -8.96 -1.14 -9.43
N THR A 100 -8.19 -2.22 -9.33
CA THR A 100 -8.68 -3.60 -9.26
C THR A 100 -8.34 -4.23 -7.91
N LEU A 101 -9.35 -4.57 -7.12
CA LEU A 101 -9.23 -5.04 -5.75
C LEU A 101 -9.87 -6.40 -5.57
N GLY A 102 -9.24 -7.33 -4.85
CA GLY A 102 -9.86 -8.61 -4.51
C GLY A 102 -10.55 -8.62 -3.16
N SER A 103 -9.82 -8.22 -2.11
CA SER A 103 -10.33 -8.21 -0.74
C SER A 103 -9.69 -7.11 0.08
N ILE A 104 -10.45 -6.55 1.01
CA ILE A 104 -10.01 -5.48 1.88
C ILE A 104 -10.54 -5.65 3.30
N ASN A 105 -9.64 -5.54 4.27
CA ASN A 105 -9.97 -5.47 5.68
C ASN A 105 -9.54 -4.12 6.26
N LEU A 106 -10.49 -3.36 6.80
CA LEU A 106 -10.28 -2.08 7.47
C LEU A 106 -10.45 -2.23 8.98
N ALA A 107 -9.39 -2.02 9.74
CA ALA A 107 -9.37 -2.11 11.21
C ALA A 107 -8.77 -0.83 11.81
N GLY A 108 -9.61 0.15 12.16
CA GLY A 108 -9.09 1.45 12.57
C GLY A 108 -10.10 2.57 12.61
N LEU A 109 -9.61 3.82 12.57
CA LEU A 109 -10.44 5.01 12.64
C LEU A 109 -10.27 5.88 11.39
N GLY A 110 -11.36 6.19 10.70
CA GLY A 110 -11.38 7.13 9.59
C GLY A 110 -10.53 6.69 8.39
N LEU A 111 -10.43 5.38 8.15
CA LEU A 111 -9.79 4.82 6.95
C LEU A 111 -10.69 5.05 5.74
N ARG A 112 -10.11 5.43 4.60
CA ARG A 112 -10.84 5.60 3.34
C ARG A 112 -10.23 4.73 2.27
N ALA A 113 -11.05 3.95 1.59
CA ALA A 113 -10.66 3.14 0.45
C ALA A 113 -11.61 3.42 -0.72
N GLU A 114 -11.02 3.61 -1.90
CA GLU A 114 -11.73 3.78 -3.17
C GLU A 114 -11.22 2.67 -4.11
N TYR A 115 -12.14 2.01 -4.82
CA TYR A 115 -11.77 1.01 -5.82
C TYR A 115 -12.69 1.02 -7.04
N GLN A 116 -12.28 0.47 -8.18
CA GLN A 116 -13.11 0.47 -9.39
C GLN A 116 -13.73 -0.88 -9.70
N GLN A 117 -12.96 -1.96 -9.58
CA GLN A 117 -13.36 -3.30 -10.07
C GLN A 117 -12.85 -4.42 -9.16
N SER A 118 -13.49 -5.58 -9.22
CA SER A 118 -13.01 -6.81 -8.56
C SER A 118 -11.90 -7.46 -9.38
N VAL A 119 -10.91 -8.10 -8.73
CA VAL A 119 -9.94 -8.98 -9.43
C VAL A 119 -10.60 -10.20 -10.08
N ASP A 120 -11.75 -10.61 -9.54
CA ASP A 120 -12.61 -11.65 -10.10
C ASP A 120 -13.98 -11.05 -10.34
N SER A 121 -14.33 -10.80 -11.60
CA SER A 121 -15.62 -10.21 -11.98
C SER A 121 -16.82 -11.08 -11.60
N THR A 122 -16.60 -12.35 -11.25
CA THR A 122 -17.63 -13.29 -10.81
C THR A 122 -17.79 -13.34 -9.30
N GLN A 123 -16.85 -12.76 -8.54
CA GLN A 123 -16.92 -12.70 -7.08
C GLN A 123 -16.97 -11.26 -6.57
N PRO A 124 -17.89 -10.95 -5.64
CA PRO A 124 -17.89 -9.66 -4.99
C PRO A 124 -16.63 -9.49 -4.13
N ILE A 125 -16.17 -8.25 -4.03
CA ILE A 125 -15.03 -7.91 -3.19
C ILE A 125 -15.35 -8.26 -1.73
N GLN A 126 -14.44 -9.01 -1.11
CA GLN A 126 -14.58 -9.36 0.30
C GLN A 126 -14.19 -8.14 1.16
N PHE A 127 -15.19 -7.45 1.70
CA PHE A 127 -15.01 -6.30 2.58
C PHE A 127 -15.27 -6.66 4.03
N HIS A 128 -14.27 -6.41 4.88
CA HIS A 128 -14.42 -6.49 6.33
C HIS A 128 -14.08 -5.14 6.95
N ASN A 129 -14.93 -4.65 7.85
CA ASN A 129 -14.69 -3.41 8.58
C ASN A 129 -14.99 -3.62 10.06
N SER A 130 -13.95 -3.51 10.88
CA SER A 130 -14.03 -3.60 12.34
C SER A 130 -13.77 -2.26 13.03
N GLY A 131 -13.76 -1.16 12.27
CA GLY A 131 -13.38 0.16 12.74
C GLY A 131 -14.46 1.23 12.58
N VAL A 132 -14.17 2.41 13.13
CA VAL A 132 -15.12 3.53 13.23
C VAL A 132 -14.86 4.54 12.11
N PHE A 133 -15.92 5.06 11.47
CA PHE A 133 -15.84 6.01 10.35
C PHE A 133 -15.00 5.54 9.15
N ASN A 134 -14.77 4.23 9.04
CA ASN A 134 -14.12 3.67 7.87
C ASN A 134 -15.10 3.64 6.69
N LYS A 135 -14.58 3.93 5.50
CA LYS A 135 -15.34 3.97 4.26
C LYS A 135 -14.61 3.19 3.18
N ALA A 136 -15.30 2.29 2.50
CA ALA A 136 -14.80 1.66 1.27
C ALA A 136 -15.88 1.79 0.20
N GLU A 137 -15.52 2.37 -0.95
CA GLU A 137 -16.48 2.67 -2.02
C GLU A 137 -15.96 2.21 -3.37
N GLN A 138 -16.87 1.62 -4.15
CA GLN A 138 -16.64 1.39 -5.56
C GLN A 138 -16.95 2.68 -6.35
N ILE A 139 -16.00 3.16 -7.14
CA ILE A 139 -16.17 4.30 -8.05
C ILE A 139 -16.28 3.74 -9.47
N ILE A 140 -17.46 3.91 -10.07
CA ILE A 140 -17.70 3.59 -11.48
C ILE A 140 -17.38 4.85 -12.27
N GLN A 141 -16.42 4.77 -13.19
CA GLN A 141 -16.09 5.84 -14.15
C GLN A 141 -16.77 5.59 -15.49
#